data_AF-A0A239CXH5-F1
#
_entry.id   AF-A0A239CXH5-F1
#
_cell.length_a   1.000
_cell.length_b   1.000
_cell.length_c   1.000
_cell.angle_alpha   90.00
_cell.angle_beta   90.00
_cell.angle_gamma   90.00
#
_symmetry.space_group_name_H-M   'P 1'
#
loop_
_entity.id
_entity.type
_entity.pdbx_description
1 polymer ?
#
loop_
_entity_poly.entity_id
_entity_poly.type
_entity_poly.pdbx_seq_one_letter_code
_entity_poly.pdbx_strand_id
1 'polypeptide(L)'
;MPRHSKTDWDRLANMKDEDIDFTDIPELGDDFFRNARLRLPVKQAMTIRLDADVLEWFKQQGPGYQTRINQLLRQYMEAQIALQDEKEPTK
;
A
#
# COMPACT_ATOMS: atom_id res chain seq x y z
N MET A 1 -18.25 10.05 -10.47
CA MET A 1 -19.32 9.49 -9.61
C MET A 1 -18.66 8.78 -8.44
N PRO A 2 -19.06 9.03 -7.18
CA PRO A 2 -18.47 8.32 -6.05
C PRO A 2 -18.88 6.83 -6.13
N ARG A 3 -17.91 5.92 -6.04
CA ARG A 3 -18.20 4.48 -5.94
C ARG A 3 -18.80 4.23 -4.57
N HIS A 4 -20.12 4.05 -4.52
CA HIS A 4 -20.75 3.53 -3.32
C HIS A 4 -20.32 2.08 -3.16
N SER A 5 -19.82 1.75 -1.97
CA SER A 5 -19.52 0.36 -1.63
C SER A 5 -20.79 -0.46 -1.75
N LYS A 6 -20.68 -1.68 -2.30
CA LYS A 6 -21.78 -2.67 -2.31
C LYS A 6 -21.98 -3.33 -0.94
N THR A 7 -21.13 -2.99 0.03
CA THR A 7 -21.19 -3.53 1.39
C THR A 7 -22.35 -2.90 2.15
N ASP A 8 -23.15 -3.75 2.78
CA ASP A 8 -24.18 -3.37 3.73
C ASP A 8 -23.53 -3.08 5.09
N TRP A 9 -23.23 -1.80 5.34
CA TRP A 9 -22.53 -1.35 6.54
C TRP A 9 -23.40 -1.39 7.80
N ASP A 10 -24.72 -1.21 7.66
CA ASP A 10 -25.63 -1.18 8.80
C ASP A 10 -25.78 -2.58 9.41
N ARG A 11 -25.85 -3.61 8.54
CA ARG A 11 -25.82 -5.01 8.98
C ARG A 11 -24.54 -5.35 9.74
N LEU A 12 -23.36 -5.00 9.19
CA LEU A 12 -22.08 -5.32 9.81
C LEU A 12 -21.88 -4.58 11.14
N ALA A 13 -22.35 -3.34 11.26
CA ALA A 13 -22.24 -2.56 12.48
C ALA A 13 -23.07 -3.12 13.65
N ASN A 14 -24.17 -3.82 13.35
CA ASN A 14 -25.06 -4.42 14.35
C ASN A 14 -24.83 -5.94 14.56
N MET A 15 -23.89 -6.54 13.83
CA MET A 15 -23.54 -7.95 13.95
C MET A 15 -22.75 -8.19 15.23
N LYS A 16 -23.05 -9.29 15.94
CA LYS A 16 -22.27 -9.71 17.11
C LYS A 16 -21.09 -10.56 16.67
N ASP A 17 -20.02 -10.53 17.45
CA ASP A 17 -18.80 -11.31 17.18
C ASP A 17 -19.08 -12.83 17.12
N GLU A 18 -20.03 -13.31 17.92
CA GLU A 18 -20.48 -14.71 17.97
C GLU A 18 -21.10 -15.19 16.64
N ASP A 19 -21.64 -14.27 15.85
CA ASP A 19 -22.30 -14.59 14.58
C ASP A 19 -21.29 -14.60 13.41
N ILE A 20 -20.01 -14.28 13.65
CA ILE A 20 -18.97 -14.26 12.61
C ILE A 20 -18.63 -15.70 12.19
N ASP A 21 -18.70 -15.93 10.88
CA ASP A 21 -18.34 -17.21 10.28
C ASP A 21 -16.82 -17.31 10.07
N PHE A 22 -16.21 -18.32 10.70
CA PHE A 22 -14.77 -18.64 10.60
C PHE A 22 -14.50 -19.97 9.87
N THR A 23 -15.47 -20.49 9.11
CA THR A 23 -15.36 -21.82 8.47
C THR A 23 -14.24 -21.85 7.41
N ASP A 24 -13.94 -20.73 6.78
CA ASP A 24 -12.92 -20.58 5.73
C ASP A 24 -11.54 -20.18 6.29
N ILE A 25 -11.50 -19.35 7.33
CA ILE A 25 -10.27 -18.80 7.90
C ILE A 25 -10.37 -18.81 9.44
N PRO A 26 -9.42 -19.46 10.15
CA PRO A 26 -9.45 -19.50 11.61
C PRO A 26 -9.24 -18.11 12.23
N GLU A 27 -9.80 -17.93 13.42
CA GLU A 27 -9.64 -16.69 14.18
C GLU A 27 -8.16 -16.42 14.53
N LEU A 28 -7.74 -15.17 14.35
CA LEU A 28 -6.38 -14.72 14.63
C LEU A 28 -6.25 -14.34 16.11
N GLY A 29 -5.78 -15.29 16.93
CA GLY A 29 -5.53 -15.05 18.35
C GLY A 29 -4.23 -14.32 18.65
N ASP A 30 -3.96 -14.09 19.94
CA ASP A 30 -2.76 -13.40 20.42
C ASP A 30 -1.45 -14.03 19.91
N ASP A 31 -1.41 -15.36 19.70
CA ASP A 31 -0.27 -16.08 19.11
C ASP A 31 0.18 -15.53 17.75
N PHE A 32 -0.78 -15.15 16.91
CA PHE A 32 -0.50 -14.58 15.61
C PHE A 32 0.15 -13.20 15.78
N PHE A 33 -0.45 -12.35 16.62
CA PHE A 33 0.04 -10.99 16.84
C PHE A 33 1.37 -10.96 17.59
N ARG A 34 1.67 -11.94 18.45
CA ARG A 34 2.97 -12.11 19.11
C ARG A 34 4.13 -12.22 18.12
N ASN A 35 3.90 -12.85 16.97
CA ASN A 35 4.91 -13.06 15.93
C ASN A 35 4.77 -12.10 14.74
N ALA A 36 3.73 -11.27 14.72
CA ALA A 36 3.47 -10.34 13.64
C ALA A 36 4.59 -9.28 13.58
N ARG A 37 5.30 -9.24 12.44
CA ARG A 37 6.31 -8.21 12.18
C ARG A 37 5.70 -7.08 11.39
N LEU A 38 5.46 -5.95 12.05
CA LEU A 38 5.05 -4.73 11.37
C LEU A 38 6.20 -4.22 10.49
N ARG A 39 6.02 -4.31 9.17
CA ARG A 39 6.95 -3.76 8.18
C ARG A 39 6.46 -2.40 7.72
N LEU A 40 6.81 -1.35 8.47
CA LEU A 40 6.68 0.00 7.96
C LEU A 40 7.84 0.28 7.00
N PRO A 41 7.58 0.81 5.78
CA PRO A 41 8.64 1.29 4.93
C PRO A 41 9.33 2.47 5.64
N VAL A 42 10.58 2.28 6.03
CA VAL A 42 11.40 3.35 6.62
C VAL A 42 11.67 4.36 5.52
N LYS A 43 11.05 5.54 5.60
CA LYS A 43 11.30 6.65 4.67
C LYS A 43 12.54 7.39 5.17
N GLN A 44 13.58 7.44 4.35
CA GLN A 44 14.75 8.27 4.63
C GLN A 44 14.53 9.66 4.04
N ALA A 45 14.66 10.69 4.87
CA ALA A 45 14.60 12.08 4.42
C ALA A 45 15.91 12.41 3.69
N MET A 46 15.84 12.56 2.37
CA MET A 46 16.97 12.92 1.53
C MET A 46 16.61 14.13 0.67
N THR A 47 17.59 14.99 0.41
CA THR A 47 17.42 16.14 -0.50
C THR A 47 17.85 15.69 -1.89
N ILE A 48 16.89 15.60 -2.82
CA ILE A 48 17.15 15.35 -4.24
C ILE A 48 16.87 16.63 -5.04
N ARG A 49 17.60 16.83 -6.14
CA ARG A 49 17.29 17.89 -7.11
C ARG A 49 16.36 17.32 -8.17
N LEU A 50 15.26 18.02 -8.41
CA LEU A 50 14.30 17.73 -9.47
C LEU A 50 14.20 18.94 -10.38
N ASP A 51 13.89 18.73 -11.64
CA ASP A 51 13.62 19.80 -12.57
C ASP A 51 12.40 20.62 -12.12
N ALA A 52 12.45 21.93 -12.39
CA ALA A 52 11.47 22.88 -11.88
C ALA A 52 10.07 22.62 -12.44
N ASP A 53 9.98 22.30 -13.73
CA ASP A 53 8.73 21.97 -14.44
C ASP A 53 8.08 20.69 -13.89
N VAL A 54 8.88 19.67 -13.61
CA VAL A 54 8.39 18.41 -13.01
C VAL A 54 7.83 18.69 -11.62
N LEU A 55 8.54 19.48 -10.81
CA LEU A 55 8.07 19.84 -9.47
C LEU A 55 6.77 20.65 -9.51
N GLU A 56 6.67 21.61 -10.43
CA GLU A 56 5.46 22.42 -10.63
C GLU A 56 4.27 21.56 -11.04
N TRP A 57 4.45 20.64 -12.00
CA TRP A 57 3.40 19.72 -12.42
C TRP A 57 2.88 18.87 -11.26
N PHE A 58 3.77 18.34 -10.41
CA PHE A 58 3.37 17.57 -9.24
C PHE A 58 2.67 18.41 -8.17
N LYS A 59 3.06 19.68 -8.00
CA LYS A 59 2.41 20.62 -7.08
C LYS A 59 0.99 20.99 -7.54
N GLN A 60 0.75 21.11 -8.85
CA GLN A 60 -0.57 21.39 -9.41
C GLN A 60 -1.60 20.30 -9.08
N GLN A 61 -1.17 19.06 -8.81
CA GLN A 61 -2.04 17.96 -8.40
C GLN A 61 -2.49 18.03 -6.92
N GLY A 62 -2.11 19.09 -6.21
CA GLY A 62 -2.55 19.38 -4.85
C GLY A 62 -1.66 18.78 -3.77
N PRO A 63 -2.13 18.78 -2.51
CA PRO A 63 -1.34 18.33 -1.36
C PRO A 63 -0.86 16.88 -1.52
N GLY A 64 0.28 16.56 -0.91
CA GLY A 64 0.86 15.21 -0.97
C GLY A 64 1.74 14.93 -2.20
N TYR A 65 2.13 15.94 -2.97
CA TYR A 65 2.99 15.80 -4.15
C TYR A 65 4.27 15.00 -3.90
N GLN A 66 4.93 15.17 -2.75
CA GLN A 66 6.11 14.38 -2.36
C GLN A 66 5.81 12.88 -2.23
N THR A 67 4.62 12.53 -1.71
CA THR A 67 4.19 11.14 -1.59
C THR A 67 3.94 10.54 -2.98
N ARG A 68 3.35 11.31 -3.90
CA ARG A 68 3.15 10.89 -5.30
C ARG A 68 4.48 10.65 -6.02
N ILE A 69 5.45 11.55 -5.86
CA ILE A 69 6.81 11.38 -6.40
C ILE A 69 7.42 10.07 -5.88
N ASN A 70 7.36 9.84 -4.57
CA ASN A 70 7.90 8.60 -3.98
C ASN A 70 7.18 7.34 -4.48
N GLN A 71 5.86 7.39 -4.69
CA GLN A 71 5.10 6.27 -5.26
C GLN A 71 5.52 5.97 -6.70
N LEU A 72 5.69 7.00 -7.54
CA LEU A 72 6.13 6.84 -8.92
C LEU A 72 7.52 6.21 -8.98
N LEU A 73 8.46 6.71 -8.16
CA LEU A 73 9.82 6.15 -8.08
C LEU A 73 9.81 4.69 -7.63
N ARG A 74 8.96 4.34 -6.67
CA ARG A 74 8.80 2.95 -6.22
C ARG A 74 8.30 2.04 -7.33
N GLN A 75 7.24 2.45 -8.05
CA GLN A 75 6.68 1.65 -9.14
C GLN A 75 7.71 1.43 -10.25
N TYR A 76 8.48 2.47 -10.59
CA TYR A 76 9.56 2.35 -11.57
C TYR A 76 10.65 1.38 -11.09
N MET A 77 11.07 1.47 -9.83
CA MET A 77 12.04 0.56 -9.23
C MET A 77 11.54 -0.89 -9.26
N GLU A 78 10.30 -1.15 -8.83
CA GLU A 78 9.70 -2.48 -8.82
C GLU A 78 9.59 -3.08 -10.23
N ALA A 79 9.17 -2.27 -11.22
CA ALA A 79 9.13 -2.69 -12.61
C ALA A 79 10.53 -3.03 -13.15
N GLN A 80 11.55 -2.23 -12.79
CA GLN A 80 12.93 -2.47 -13.23
C GLN A 80 13.52 -3.73 -12.59
N ILE A 81 13.24 -3.99 -11.31
CA ILE A 81 13.67 -5.21 -10.62
C ILE A 81 13.04 -6.44 -11.29
N ALA A 82 11.73 -6.40 -11.55
CA ALA A 82 11.03 -7.49 -12.21
C ALA A 82 11.63 -7.80 -13.61
N LEU A 83 11.98 -6.77 -14.38
CA LEU A 83 12.65 -6.92 -15.68
C LEU A 83 14.09 -7.44 -15.58
N GLN A 84 14.75 -7.28 -14.43
CA GLN A 84 16.09 -7.81 -14.18
C GLN A 84 16.02 -9.27 -13.74
N ASP A 85 15.05 -9.64 -12.91
CA ASP A 85 14.79 -11.04 -12.50
C ASP A 85 14.44 -11.93 -13.71
N GLU A 86 13.73 -11.38 -14.71
CA GLU A 86 13.45 -12.10 -15.97
C GLU A 86 14.69 -12.30 -16.86
N LYS A 87 15.79 -11.56 -16.64
CA LYS A 87 17.02 -11.66 -17.44
C LYS A 87 18.11 -12.53 -16.82
N GLU A 88 17.98 -12.92 -15.55
CA GLU A 88 18.86 -13.90 -14.89
C GLU A 88 18.12 -15.16 -14.41
N PRO A 89 17.41 -15.92 -15.26
CA PRO A 89 17.25 -17.33 -14.98
C PRO A 89 18.59 -18.00 -15.32
N THR A 90 19.16 -18.72 -14.35
CA THR A 90 20.39 -19.54 -14.39
C THR A 90 21.73 -18.82 -14.25
N LYS A 91 22.27 -18.87 -13.01
CA LYS A 91 23.59 -19.46 -12.79
C LYS A 91 23.49 -20.54 -11.72
#